data_AF-A0A1E7Z436-F1
#
_entry.id   AF-A0A1E7Z436-F1
#
_cell.length_a   1.000
_cell.length_b   1.000
_cell.length_c   1.000
_cell.angle_alpha   90.00
_cell.angle_beta   90.00
_cell.angle_gamma   90.00
#
_symmetry.space_group_name_H-M   'P 1'
#
loop_
_entity.id
_entity.type
_entity.pdbx_description
1 polymer ?
#
loop_
_entity_poly.entity_id
_entity_poly.type
_entity_poly.pdbx_seq_one_letter_code
_entity_poly.pdbx_strand_id
1 'polypeptide(L)'
;MMLDMGAHAAEFFPMGGDKSLAELKVLTESTVRQGITMIELTGGIDLENFSLILETCLRAGVPKVIPHIYSSIIDKQSGRTRPEDVANLM
;
A
#
# COMPACT_ATOMS: atom_id res chain seq x y z
N MET A 1 17.06 -8.86 -9.74
CA MET A 1 16.99 -7.61 -10.54
C MET A 1 16.69 -6.39 -9.68
N MET A 2 15.54 -6.30 -8.97
CA MET A 2 15.22 -5.09 -8.17
C MET A 2 16.23 -4.83 -7.05
N LEU A 3 16.53 -5.84 -6.23
CA LEU A 3 17.53 -5.75 -5.18
C LEU A 3 18.94 -5.45 -5.74
N ASP A 4 19.29 -6.04 -6.89
CA ASP A 4 20.57 -5.79 -7.57
C ASP A 4 20.71 -4.34 -8.05
N MET A 5 19.60 -3.67 -8.34
CA MET A 5 19.54 -2.24 -8.68
C MET A 5 19.50 -1.34 -7.43
N GLY A 6 19.59 -1.90 -6.22
CA GLY A 6 19.55 -1.15 -4.96
C GLY A 6 18.14 -0.74 -4.51
N ALA A 7 17.09 -1.36 -5.05
CA ALA A 7 15.72 -1.10 -4.61
C ALA A 7 15.47 -1.66 -3.20
N HIS A 8 14.71 -0.93 -2.40
CA HIS A 8 14.33 -1.34 -1.04
C HIS A 8 12.91 -1.90 -0.96
N ALA A 9 12.04 -1.54 -1.90
CA ALA A 9 10.65 -1.95 -1.97
C ALA A 9 10.19 -2.20 -3.41
N ALA A 10 9.06 -2.89 -3.52
CA ALA A 10 8.24 -2.88 -4.72
C ALA A 10 7.01 -2.00 -4.49
N GLU A 11 6.72 -1.10 -5.43
CA GLU A 11 5.46 -0.36 -5.45
C GLU A 11 4.45 -1.07 -6.36
N PHE A 12 3.24 -1.31 -5.84
CA PHE A 12 2.13 -1.85 -6.61
C PHE A 12 1.16 -0.71 -6.97
N PHE A 13 1.22 -0.32 -8.25
CA PHE A 13 0.42 0.77 -8.81
C PHE A 13 0.05 0.47 -10.26
N PRO A 14 -1.20 0.74 -10.68
CA PRO A 14 -2.36 1.15 -9.88
C PRO A 14 -3.12 -0.05 -9.28
N MET A 15 -3.43 -0.01 -7.99
CA MET A 15 -4.12 -1.12 -7.30
C MET A 15 -5.65 -1.09 -7.45
N GLY A 16 -6.23 0.11 -7.63
CA GLY A 16 -7.67 0.27 -7.81
C GLY A 16 -8.50 -0.02 -6.54
N GLY A 17 -7.95 0.25 -5.36
CA GLY A 17 -8.57 -0.10 -4.09
C GLY A 17 -8.51 -1.60 -3.84
N ASP A 18 -9.60 -2.21 -3.41
CA ASP A 18 -9.68 -3.64 -3.10
C ASP A 18 -9.85 -4.55 -4.34
N LYS A 19 -9.94 -3.99 -5.55
CA LYS A 19 -10.17 -4.74 -6.80
C LYS A 19 -9.07 -5.75 -7.12
N SER A 20 -7.82 -5.45 -6.77
CA SER A 20 -6.65 -6.27 -7.07
C SER A 20 -6.09 -6.98 -5.83
N LEU A 21 -6.90 -7.26 -4.80
CA LEU A 21 -6.43 -7.96 -3.58
C LEU A 21 -5.81 -9.34 -3.88
N ALA A 22 -6.33 -10.07 -4.86
CA ALA A 22 -5.78 -11.36 -5.25
C ALA A 22 -4.37 -11.21 -5.85
N GLU A 23 -4.16 -10.20 -6.70
CA GLU A 23 -2.87 -9.88 -7.30
C GLU A 23 -1.89 -9.37 -6.24
N LEU A 24 -2.36 -8.51 -5.33
CA LEU A 24 -1.59 -8.01 -4.20
C LEU A 24 -1.06 -9.15 -3.33
N LYS A 25 -1.91 -10.14 -3.00
CA LYS A 25 -1.50 -11.33 -2.23
C LYS A 25 -0.39 -12.11 -2.93
N VAL A 26 -0.50 -12.32 -4.24
CA VAL A 26 0.53 -13.04 -5.01
C VAL A 26 1.84 -12.25 -5.04
N LEU A 27 1.76 -10.92 -5.20
CA LEU A 27 2.91 -10.04 -5.18
C LEU A 27 3.61 -10.07 -3.81
N THR A 28 2.88 -9.87 -2.72
CA THR A 28 3.43 -9.83 -1.36
C THR A 28 4.07 -11.16 -0.93
N GLU A 29 3.44 -12.29 -1.26
CA GLU A 29 4.06 -13.60 -1.04
C GLU A 29 5.34 -13.78 -1.86
N SER A 30 5.37 -13.23 -3.08
CA SER A 30 6.56 -13.30 -3.94
C SER A 30 7.69 -12.40 -3.45
N THR A 31 7.38 -11.18 -2.98
CA THR A 31 8.40 -10.27 -2.43
C THR A 31 9.05 -10.86 -1.19
N VAL A 32 8.27 -11.46 -0.28
CA VAL A 32 8.77 -12.16 0.90
C VAL A 32 9.71 -13.31 0.50
N ARG A 33 9.29 -14.17 -0.44
CA ARG A 33 10.15 -15.28 -0.93
C ARG A 33 11.46 -14.81 -1.56
N GLN A 34 11.47 -13.63 -2.16
CA GLN A 34 12.63 -13.07 -2.87
C GLN A 34 13.47 -12.13 -2.01
N GLY A 35 13.15 -11.97 -0.72
CA GLY A 35 13.89 -11.11 0.20
C GLY A 35 13.64 -9.60 0.02
N ILE A 36 12.61 -9.21 -0.73
CA ILE A 36 12.12 -7.83 -0.74
C ILE A 36 11.29 -7.65 0.53
N THR A 37 11.81 -6.84 1.46
CA THR A 37 11.24 -6.72 2.82
C THR A 37 10.21 -5.61 2.98
N MET A 38 9.94 -4.86 1.91
CA MET A 38 9.05 -3.70 1.93
C MET A 38 8.16 -3.67 0.69
N ILE A 39 6.89 -3.32 0.89
CA ILE A 39 5.93 -3.10 -0.20
C ILE A 39 5.24 -1.75 -0.06
N GLU A 40 5.03 -1.09 -1.18
CA GLU A 40 4.31 0.18 -1.26
C GLU A 40 3.02 -0.05 -2.04
N LEU A 41 1.89 0.44 -1.51
CA LEU A 41 0.55 0.17 -2.06
C LEU A 41 -0.05 1.48 -2.53
N THR A 42 -0.38 1.60 -3.81
CA THR A 42 -0.81 2.89 -4.37
C THR A 42 -2.01 2.73 -5.30
N GLY A 43 -2.98 3.63 -5.14
CA GLY A 43 -4.10 3.80 -6.06
C GLY A 43 -5.42 3.24 -5.55
N GLY A 44 -6.40 4.12 -5.34
CA GLY A 44 -7.75 3.77 -4.90
C GLY A 44 -7.88 3.37 -3.42
N ILE A 45 -6.85 3.63 -2.60
CA ILE A 45 -6.90 3.41 -1.16
C ILE A 45 -7.64 4.56 -0.47
N ASP A 46 -8.56 4.26 0.43
CA ASP A 46 -9.34 5.21 1.22
C ASP A 46 -9.53 4.70 2.66
N LEU A 47 -10.30 5.43 3.48
CA LEU A 47 -10.54 5.08 4.87
C LEU A 47 -11.35 3.79 5.05
N GLU A 48 -12.11 3.37 4.05
CA GLU A 48 -12.99 2.18 4.13
C GLU A 48 -12.22 0.90 3.81
N ASN A 49 -11.26 0.96 2.88
CA ASN A 49 -10.52 -0.22 2.42
C ASN A 49 -9.09 -0.34 2.98
N PHE A 50 -8.55 0.71 3.62
CA PHE A 50 -7.19 0.74 4.14
C PHE A 50 -6.82 -0.49 4.99
N SER A 51 -7.64 -0.82 5.99
CA SER A 51 -7.33 -1.91 6.92
C SER A 51 -7.29 -3.27 6.23
N LEU A 52 -8.19 -3.55 5.29
CA LEU A 52 -8.25 -4.79 4.52
C LEU A 52 -6.99 -4.97 3.66
N ILE A 53 -6.55 -3.88 3.03
CA ILE A 53 -5.37 -3.84 2.17
C ILE A 53 -4.09 -4.06 2.99
N LEU A 54 -3.97 -3.34 4.11
CA LEU A 54 -2.85 -3.47 5.03
C LEU A 54 -2.76 -4.89 5.60
N GLU A 55 -3.88 -5.43 6.07
CA GLU A 55 -3.97 -6.79 6.62
C GLU A 55 -3.56 -7.85 5.59
N THR A 56 -3.93 -7.68 4.32
CA THR A 56 -3.53 -8.60 3.24
C THR A 56 -2.01 -8.69 3.11
N CYS A 57 -1.29 -7.57 3.24
CA CYS A 57 0.17 -7.54 3.17
C CYS A 57 0.83 -8.12 4.42
N LEU A 58 0.31 -7.78 5.60
CA LEU A 58 0.84 -8.27 6.87
C LEU A 58 0.65 -9.79 7.02
N ARG A 59 -0.50 -10.33 6.62
CA ARG A 59 -0.77 -11.78 6.62
C ARG A 59 0.12 -12.54 5.66
N ALA A 60 0.57 -11.92 4.56
CA ALA A 60 1.55 -12.50 3.65
C ALA A 60 2.98 -12.51 4.21
N GLY A 61 3.21 -11.84 5.35
CA GLY A 61 4.50 -11.83 6.06
C GLY A 61 5.46 -10.73 5.61
N VAL A 62 4.98 -9.70 4.90
CA VAL A 62 5.83 -8.56 4.51
C VAL A 62 6.21 -7.75 5.77
N PRO A 63 7.51 -7.56 6.07
CA PRO A 63 7.93 -6.86 7.30
C PRO A 63 7.55 -5.38 7.37
N LYS A 64 7.53 -4.68 6.22
CA LYS A 64 7.25 -3.25 6.13
C LYS A 64 6.24 -2.96 5.02
N VAL A 65 5.22 -2.18 5.33
CA VAL A 65 4.18 -1.78 4.37
C VAL A 65 4.09 -0.25 4.38
N ILE A 66 4.14 0.36 3.20
CA ILE A 66 4.01 1.81 3.00
C ILE A 66 2.77 2.08 2.12
N PRO A 67 1.59 2.26 2.72
CA PRO A 67 0.38 2.59 1.97
C PRO A 67 0.39 4.07 1.55
N HIS A 68 0.17 4.32 0.26
CA HIS A 68 0.02 5.65 -0.31
C HIS A 68 -1.45 6.02 -0.48
N ILE A 69 -1.90 6.98 0.32
CA ILE A 69 -3.29 7.43 0.36
C ILE A 69 -3.32 8.90 -0.07
N TYR A 70 -3.84 9.15 -1.27
CA TYR A 70 -3.76 10.46 -1.92
C TYR A 70 -5.12 11.15 -1.95
N SER A 71 -5.79 11.14 -3.10
CA SER A 71 -6.99 11.94 -3.36
C SER A 71 -8.16 11.65 -2.43
N SER A 72 -8.22 10.46 -1.82
CA SER A 72 -9.26 10.06 -0.89
C SER A 72 -9.24 10.87 0.40
N ILE A 73 -8.08 11.34 0.85
CA ILE A 73 -7.90 12.10 2.11
C ILE A 73 -7.57 13.58 1.90
N ILE A 74 -7.63 14.07 0.64
CA ILE A 74 -7.36 15.47 0.29
C ILE A 74 -8.67 16.25 0.25
N ASP A 75 -8.74 17.37 0.99
CA ASP A 75 -9.84 18.33 0.86
C ASP A 75 -9.80 19.00 -0.51
N LYS A 76 -10.92 18.95 -1.24
CA LYS A 76 -10.98 19.41 -2.63
C LYS A 76 -10.92 20.93 -2.77
N GLN A 77 -11.30 21.68 -1.73
CA GLN A 77 -11.27 23.15 -1.79
C GLN A 77 -9.86 23.69 -1.55
N SER A 78 -9.19 23.20 -0.52
CA SER A 78 -7.86 23.68 -0.11
C SER A 78 -6.69 22.92 -0.77
N GLY A 79 -6.94 21.72 -1.29
CA GLY A 79 -5.90 20.83 -1.83
C GLY A 79 -4.99 20.21 -0.76
N ARG A 80 -5.34 20.34 0.53
CA ARG A 80 -4.54 19.82 1.65
C ARG A 80 -5.03 18.45 2.07
N THR A 81 -4.11 17.58 2.48
CA THR A 81 -4.45 16.36 3.23
C THR A 81 -5.14 16.76 4.53
N ARG A 82 -6.29 16.13 4.81
CA ARG A 82 -7.07 16.31 6.05
C ARG A 82 -6.35 15.65 7.23
N PRO A 83 -5.89 16.42 8.25
CA PRO A 83 -5.20 15.84 9.41
C PRO A 83 -6.04 14.82 10.18
N GLU A 84 -7.35 15.00 10.25
CA GLU A 84 -8.29 14.09 10.88
C GLU A 84 -8.32 12.71 10.20
N ASP A 85 -8.20 12.67 8.87
CA ASP A 85 -8.13 11.41 8.13
C ASP A 85 -6.80 10.72 8.36
N VAL A 86 -5.71 11.47 8.49
CA VAL A 86 -4.39 10.91 8.87
C VAL A 86 -4.46 10.29 10.27
N ALA A 87 -5.15 10.94 11.22
CA ALA A 87 -5.34 10.39 12.56
C ALA A 87 -6.19 9.10 12.56
N ASN A 88 -7.15 8.97 11.65
CA ASN A 88 -7.96 7.75 11.49
C ASN A 88 -7.19 6.56 10.89
N LEU A 89 -6.00 6.81 10.31
CA LEU A 89 -5.16 5.80 9.68
C LEU A 89 -4.07 5.24 10.62
N MET A 90 -3.95 5.76 11.85
CA MET A 90 -3.00 5.32 12.88
C MET A 90 -3.58 4.24 13.78
#